data_AF-A0A938NHF0-F1
#
_entry.id   AF-A0A938NHF0-F1
#
_cell.length_a   1.000
_cell.length_b   1.000
_cell.length_c   1.000
_cell.angle_alpha   90.00
_cell.angle_beta   90.00
_cell.angle_gamma   90.00
#
_symmetry.space_group_name_H-M   'P 1'
#
loop_
_entity.id
_entity.type
_entity.pdbx_description
1 polymer ?
#
loop_
_entity_poly.entity_id
_entity_poly.type
_entity_poly.pdbx_seq_one_letter_code
_entity_poly.pdbx_strand_id
1 'polypeptide(L)' 'MENGTQAALRGLYRQRFGALPERVAVLHGDGSGRRLWRFHGAAGTAIGVAGPDPLENRAFLSFSRTFREAGLPVPAIYGG' A
#
# COMPACT_ATOMS: atom_id res chain seq x y z
N MET A 1 -16.84 7.11 4.43
CA MET A 1 -15.88 7.16 3.29
C MET A 1 -14.64 6.28 3.48
N GLU A 2 -14.29 5.85 4.71
CA GLU A 2 -13.15 4.96 5.00
C GLU A 2 -13.29 3.54 4.40
N ASN A 3 -14.52 3.02 4.32
CA ASN A 3 -14.80 1.70 3.77
C ASN A 3 -14.45 1.56 2.27
N GLY A 4 -14.54 2.64 1.49
CA GLY A 4 -14.29 2.60 0.04
C GLY A 4 -12.81 2.40 -0.30
N THR A 5 -11.93 3.13 0.40
CA THR A 5 -10.49 3.03 0.21
C THR A 5 -9.95 1.65 0.59
N GLN A 6 -10.38 1.11 1.74
CA GLN A 6 -9.96 -0.22 2.15
C GLN A 6 -10.45 -1.31 1.17
N ALA A 7 -11.67 -1.16 0.61
CA ALA A 7 -12.17 -2.07 -0.41
C ALA A 7 -11.32 -2.02 -1.70
N ALA A 8 -10.93 -0.83 -2.15
CA ALA A 8 -10.03 -0.67 -3.29
C ALA A 8 -8.67 -1.35 -3.04
N LEU A 9 -8.08 -1.16 -1.84
CA LEU A 9 -6.82 -1.80 -1.45
C LEU A 9 -6.94 -3.33 -1.38
N ARG A 10 -8.07 -3.89 -0.91
CA ARG A 10 -8.36 -5.33 -1.00
C ARG A 10 -8.42 -5.83 -2.46
N GLY A 11 -8.93 -4.99 -3.37
CA GLY A 11 -8.94 -5.25 -4.81
C GLY A 11 -7.51 -5.37 -5.38
N LEU A 12 -6.64 -4.42 -5.03
CA LEU A 12 -5.22 -4.46 -5.42
C LEU A 12 -4.50 -5.68 -4.83
N TYR A 13 -4.77 -6.01 -3.56
CA TYR A 13 -4.24 -7.23 -2.95
C TYR A 13 -4.64 -8.48 -3.76
N ARG A 14 -5.92 -8.61 -4.11
CA ARG A 14 -6.41 -9.73 -4.92
C ARG A 14 -5.77 -9.77 -6.30
N GLN A 15 -5.60 -8.62 -6.94
CA GLN A 15 -4.92 -8.55 -8.23
C GLN A 15 -3.47 -9.05 -8.12
N ARG A 16 -2.78 -8.75 -7.02
CA ARG A 16 -1.38 -9.14 -6.81
C ARG A 16 -1.19 -10.60 -6.39
N PHE A 17 -2.07 -11.11 -5.52
CA PHE A 17 -1.93 -12.40 -4.84
C PHE A 17 -2.94 -13.47 -5.30
N GLY A 18 -3.89 -13.13 -6.18
CA GLY A 18 -4.91 -14.04 -6.70
C GLY A 18 -6.07 -14.34 -5.73
N ALA A 19 -5.97 -13.92 -4.47
CA ALA A 19 -6.98 -14.16 -3.44
C ALA A 19 -7.22 -12.90 -2.59
N LEU A 20 -8.37 -12.83 -1.92
CA LEU A 20 -8.61 -11.79 -0.92
C LEU A 20 -7.73 -12.01 0.33
N PRO A 21 -7.39 -10.94 1.06
CA PRO A 21 -6.65 -11.07 2.31
C PRO A 21 -7.53 -11.74 3.38
N GLU A 22 -6.95 -12.68 4.12
CA GLU A 22 -7.58 -13.38 5.24
C GLU A 22 -7.77 -12.44 6.44
N ARG A 23 -6.78 -11.57 6.68
CA ARG A 23 -6.82 -10.60 7.78
C ARG A 23 -6.29 -9.25 7.34
N VAL A 24 -6.93 -8.20 7.83
CA VAL A 24 -6.50 -6.81 7.62
C VAL A 24 -6.38 -6.13 8.97
N ALA A 25 -5.19 -5.59 9.27
CA ALA A 25 -4.93 -4.84 10.49
C ALA A 25 -4.65 -3.38 10.14
N VAL A 26 -5.28 -2.44 10.85
CA VAL A 26 -4.92 -1.02 10.76
C VAL A 26 -3.57 -0.84 11.45
N LEU A 27 -2.64 -0.15 10.80
CA LEU A 27 -1.39 0.29 11.41
C LEU A 27 -1.57 1.75 11.82
N HIS A 28 -1.32 2.05 13.10
CA HIS A 28 -1.38 3.44 13.58
C HIS A 28 -0.28 4.26 12.90
N GLY A 29 -0.68 5.41 12.34
CA GLY A 29 0.20 6.27 11.54
C GLY A 29 1.27 6.97 12.38
N ASP A 30 2.30 7.46 11.70
CA ASP A 30 3.47 8.18 12.23
C ASP A 30 3.24 9.71 12.36
N GLY A 31 1.99 10.17 12.30
CA GLY A 31 1.64 11.60 12.30
C GLY A 31 1.49 12.24 10.91
N SER A 32 1.76 11.52 9.82
CA SER A 32 1.72 12.03 8.43
C SER A 32 0.31 12.17 7.80
N GLY A 33 -0.77 11.95 8.56
CA GLY A 33 -2.14 11.93 8.01
C GLY A 33 -2.45 10.76 7.07
N ARG A 34 -1.45 9.92 6.74
CA ARG A 34 -1.62 8.68 5.99
C ARG A 34 -2.30 7.62 6.83
N ARG A 35 -3.15 6.82 6.20
CA ARG A 35 -3.71 5.60 6.76
C ARG A 35 -3.03 4.38 6.17
N LEU A 36 -2.60 3.47 7.04
CA LEU A 36 -1.90 2.26 6.66
C LEU A 36 -2.68 1.03 7.10
N TRP A 37 -2.69 0.01 6.24
CA TRP A 37 -3.26 -1.30 6.54
C TRP A 37 -2.25 -2.39 6.20
N ARG A 38 -2.10 -3.35 7.11
CA ARG A 38 -1.40 -4.60 6.83
C ARG A 38 -2.38 -5.67 6.41
N PHE A 39 -2.16 -6.22 5.22
CA PHE A 39 -2.89 -7.35 4.66
C PHE A 39 -2.10 -8.64 4.89
N HIS A 40 -2.79 -9.68 5.35
CA HIS A 40 -2.26 -11.02 5.53
C HIS A 40 -3.08 -12.01 4.71
N GLY A 41 -2.41 -12.95 4.07
CA GLY A 41 -3.01 -14.19 3.57
C GLY A 41 -1.94 -15.22 3.25
N ALA A 42 -2.34 -16.46 2.98
CA ALA A 42 -1.42 -17.55 2.68
C ALA A 42 -0.47 -17.26 1.49
N ALA A 43 -0.95 -16.49 0.50
CA ALA A 43 -0.16 -16.09 -0.67
C ALA A 43 0.87 -14.99 -0.39
N GLY A 44 0.81 -14.32 0.77
CA GLY A 44 1.77 -13.29 1.16
C GLY A 44 1.19 -12.19 2.05
N THR A 45 2.02 -11.17 2.31
CA THR A 45 1.60 -9.97 3.04
C THR A 45 1.88 -8.72 2.23
N ALA A 46 1.09 -7.67 2.44
CA ALA A 46 1.30 -6.37 1.83
C ALA A 46 0.86 -5.24 2.76
N ILE A 47 1.40 -4.05 2.50
CA ILE A 47 0.95 -2.80 3.12
C ILE A 47 0.14 -2.02 2.08
N GLY A 48 -1.09 -1.64 2.42
CA GLY A 48 -1.82 -0.62 1.68
C GLY A 48 -1.70 0.72 2.38
N VAL A 49 -1.57 1.78 1.60
CA VAL A 49 -1.36 3.14 2.08
C VAL A 49 -2.37 4.05 1.39
N ALA A 50 -2.99 4.94 2.15
CA ALA A 50 -3.82 6.01 1.61
C ALA A 50 -3.42 7.35 2.24
N GLY A 51 -2.79 8.21 1.43
CA GLY A 51 -2.52 9.60 1.78
C GLY A 51 -3.59 10.54 1.22
N PRO A 52 -3.97 11.61 1.95
CA PRO A 52 -4.95 12.58 1.47
C PRO A 52 -4.42 13.49 0.36
N ASP A 53 -3.09 13.62 0.20
CA ASP A 53 -2.45 14.49 -0.78
C ASP A 53 -2.02 13.71 -2.05
N PRO A 54 -2.63 13.98 -3.22
CA PRO A 54 -2.25 13.35 -4.48
C PRO A 54 -0.84 13.73 -4.97
N LEU A 55 -0.34 14.93 -4.66
CA LEU A 55 1.02 15.34 -5.02
C LEU A 55 2.04 14.53 -4.24
N GLU A 56 1.82 14.36 -2.94
CA GLU A 56 2.67 13.53 -2.08
C GLU A 56 2.66 12.07 -2.53
N ASN A 57 1.48 11.53 -2.90
CA ASN A 57 1.37 10.16 -3.41
C ASN A 57 2.17 9.98 -4.72
N ARG A 58 2.09 10.93 -5.66
CA ARG A 58 2.88 10.89 -6.91
C ARG A 58 4.38 11.01 -6.64
N ALA A 59 4.78 11.89 -5.72
CA ALA A 59 6.18 12.05 -5.32
C ALA A 59 6.73 10.75 -4.71
N PHE A 60 5.97 10.10 -3.82
CA PHE A 60 6.34 8.82 -3.22
C PHE A 60 6.59 7.73 -4.28
N LEU A 61 5.70 7.61 -5.28
CA LEU A 61 5.86 6.65 -6.38
C LEU A 61 7.10 6.95 -7.22
N SER A 62 7.34 8.22 -7.52
CA SER A 62 8.52 8.67 -8.27
C SER A 62 9.82 8.31 -7.54
N PHE A 63 9.94 8.70 -6.26
CA PHE A 63 11.12 8.41 -5.45
C PHE A 63 11.34 6.91 -5.25
N SER A 64 10.27 6.15 -4.99
CA SER A 64 10.38 4.68 -4.86
C SER A 64 10.92 4.03 -6.13
N ARG A 65 10.51 4.51 -7.31
CA ARG A 65 11.03 4.03 -8.60
C ARG A 65 12.51 4.38 -8.75
N THR A 66 12.89 5.65 -8.55
CA THR A 66 14.28 6.11 -8.68
C THR A 66 15.21 5.38 -7.71
N PHE A 67 14.80 5.21 -6.45
CA PHE A 67 15.60 4.49 -5.45
C PHE A 67 15.78 3.01 -5.83
N ARG A 68 14.73 2.36 -6.35
CA ARG A 68 14.83 0.98 -6.84
C ARG A 68 15.76 0.88 -8.06
N GLU A 69 15.67 1.82 -9.00
CA GLU A 69 16.56 1.88 -10.18
C GLU A 69 18.02 2.12 -9.78
N ALA A 70 18.25 2.85 -8.69
CA ALA A 70 19.56 3.03 -8.09
C ALA A 70 20.05 1.83 -7.23
N GLY A 71 19.30 0.73 -7.16
CA GLY A 71 19.66 -0.47 -6.40
C GLY A 71 19.50 -0.33 -4.88
N LEU A 72 18.80 0.70 -4.39
CA LEU A 72 18.54 0.87 -2.96
C LEU A 72 17.46 -0.12 -2.47
N PRO A 73 17.58 -0.62 -1.22
CA PRO A 73 16.62 -1.56 -0.64
C PRO A 73 15.31 -0.86 -0.26
N VAL A 74 14.45 -0.65 -1.26
CA VAL A 74 13.10 -0.08 -1.07
C VAL A 74 12.01 -1.13 -1.31
N PRO A 75 10.84 -1.00 -0.65
CA PRO A 75 9.72 -1.91 -0.90
C PRO A 75 9.25 -1.87 -2.35
N ALA A 76 8.90 -3.03 -2.91
CA ALA A 76 8.26 -3.09 -4.22
C ALA A 76 6.84 -2.50 -4.17
N ILE A 77 6.51 -1.68 -5.16
CA ILE A 77 5.16 -1.13 -5.35
C ILE A 77 4.38 -2.02 -6.33
N TYR A 78 3.22 -2.52 -5.90
CA TYR A 78 2.41 -3.46 -6.68
C TYR A 78 1.24 -2.83 -7.44
N GLY A 79 0.84 -1.60 -7.09
CA GLY A 79 -0.27 -0.88 -7.70
C GLY A 79 -0.46 0.50 -7.09
N GLY A 80 -1.17 1.38 -7.78
CA GLY A 80 -1.45 2.76 -7.38
C GLY A 80 -2.63 3.32 -8.16
#